data_AF-A0A5S3VWG1-F1
#
_entry.id   AF-A0A5S3VWG1-F1
#
_cell.length_a   1.000
_cell.length_b   1.000
_cell.length_c   1.000
_cell.angle_alpha   90.00
_cell.angle_beta   90.00
_cell.angle_gamma   90.00
#
_symmetry.space_group_name_H-M   'P 1'
#
loop_
_entity.id
_entity.type
_entity.pdbx_description
1 polymer ?
#
loop_
_entity_poly.entity_id
_entity_poly.type
_entity_poly.pdbx_seq_one_letter_code
_entity_poly.pdbx_strand_id
1 'polypeptide(L)'
;ILAFKEHMVAVDLAGDELGFPGELFVDHFRQVHKADLRATIHAGEAEDSRSIWQAIEGLGADRIGHGVNAAKDPKLMDYLRDHRIGIESCLTS
;
A
#
# COMPACT_ATOMS: atom_id res chain seq x y z
N ILE A 1 -5.67 -8.75 15.62
CA ILE A 1 -6.05 -7.45 15.01
C ILE A 1 -7.55 -7.43 14.68
N LEU A 2 -8.02 -8.27 13.76
CA LEU A 2 -9.42 -8.22 13.28
C LEU A 2 -10.51 -8.48 14.33
N ALA A 3 -10.18 -9.04 15.49
CA ALA A 3 -11.11 -9.17 16.62
C ALA A 3 -11.68 -7.82 17.12
N PHE A 4 -11.00 -6.70 16.82
CA PHE A 4 -11.41 -5.34 17.19
C PHE A 4 -11.75 -4.48 15.97
N LYS A 5 -12.15 -5.09 14.84
CA LYS A 5 -12.35 -4.39 13.56
C LYS A 5 -13.34 -3.22 13.63
N GLU A 6 -14.35 -3.29 14.50
CA GLU A 6 -15.34 -2.22 14.70
C GLU A 6 -14.75 -0.91 15.27
N HIS A 7 -13.50 -0.96 15.75
CA HIS A 7 -12.75 0.20 16.25
C HIS A 7 -11.62 0.64 15.32
N MET A 8 -11.59 0.10 14.10
CA MET A 8 -10.56 0.38 13.10
C MET A 8 -11.22 0.79 11.79
N VAL A 9 -10.52 1.60 11.00
CA VAL A 9 -10.99 1.98 9.65
C VAL A 9 -10.13 1.39 8.55
N ALA A 10 -8.89 1.01 8.87
CA ALA A 10 -7.92 0.50 7.92
C ALA A 10 -6.88 -0.38 8.61
N VAL A 11 -6.13 -1.14 7.82
CA VAL A 11 -4.88 -1.80 8.21
C VAL A 11 -3.76 -1.30 7.29
N ASP A 12 -2.56 -1.19 7.85
CA ASP A 12 -1.35 -0.78 7.15
C ASP A 12 -0.30 -1.90 7.13
N LEU A 13 0.56 -1.90 6.11
CA LEU A 13 1.81 -2.67 6.06
C LEU A 13 2.97 -1.68 6.02
N ALA A 14 3.83 -1.76 7.04
CA ALA A 14 5.00 -0.90 7.21
C ALA A 14 6.19 -1.71 7.75
N GLY A 15 7.40 -1.15 7.66
CA GLY A 15 8.63 -1.79 8.15
C GLY A 15 9.68 -1.96 7.05
N ASP A 16 10.47 -3.03 7.14
CA ASP A 16 11.53 -3.33 6.17
C ASP A 16 10.94 -3.83 4.84
N GLU A 17 10.68 -2.88 3.93
CA GLU A 17 10.08 -3.13 2.60
C GLU A 17 10.92 -4.10 1.75
N LEU A 18 12.26 -3.98 1.79
CA LEU A 18 13.16 -4.81 0.98
C LEU A 18 13.25 -6.25 1.51
N GLY A 19 13.30 -6.40 2.84
CA GLY A 19 13.39 -7.71 3.48
C GLY A 19 12.07 -8.50 3.47
N PHE A 20 10.93 -7.80 3.44
CA PHE A 20 9.60 -8.40 3.55
C PHE A 20 8.67 -7.87 2.46
N PRO A 21 8.84 -8.35 1.21
CA PRO A 21 8.09 -7.85 0.08
C PRO A 21 6.59 -8.16 0.25
N GLY A 22 5.75 -7.28 -0.32
CA GLY A 22 4.31 -7.30 -0.10
C GLY A 22 3.62 -8.60 -0.52
N GLU A 23 4.19 -9.39 -1.45
CA GLU A 23 3.66 -10.68 -1.89
C GLU A 23 3.46 -11.66 -0.72
N LEU A 24 4.26 -11.56 0.33
CA LEU A 24 4.14 -12.38 1.53
C LEU A 24 2.84 -12.11 2.32
N PHE A 25 2.19 -10.97 2.07
CA PHE A 25 1.06 -10.48 2.85
C PHE A 25 -0.29 -10.53 2.11
N VAL A 26 -0.34 -11.07 0.88
CA VAL A 26 -1.57 -11.14 0.07
C VAL A 26 -2.74 -11.79 0.82
N ASP A 27 -2.49 -12.92 1.48
CA ASP A 27 -3.55 -13.62 2.23
C ASP A 27 -3.99 -12.86 3.48
N HIS A 28 -3.11 -12.03 4.05
CA HIS A 28 -3.43 -11.16 5.19
C HIS A 28 -4.36 -10.04 4.75
N PHE A 29 -4.02 -9.34 3.67
CA PHE A 29 -4.87 -8.26 3.14
C PHE A 29 -6.18 -8.77 2.55
N ARG A 30 -6.22 -10.00 2.03
CA ARG A 30 -7.50 -10.65 1.70
C ARG A 30 -8.42 -10.76 2.91
N GLN A 31 -7.90 -11.02 4.11
CA GLN A 31 -8.70 -11.05 5.34
C GLN A 31 -9.13 -9.64 5.78
N VAL A 32 -8.26 -8.63 5.60
CA VAL A 32 -8.58 -7.22 5.86
C VAL A 32 -9.78 -6.77 5.03
N HIS A 33 -9.75 -7.01 3.73
CA HIS A 33 -10.85 -6.67 2.81
C HIS A 33 -12.13 -7.43 3.13
N LYS A 34 -12.04 -8.73 3.46
CA LYS A 34 -13.20 -9.53 3.92
C LYS A 34 -13.80 -9.03 5.24
N ALA A 35 -13.03 -8.26 6.02
CA ALA A 35 -13.50 -7.67 7.26
C ALA A 35 -14.09 -6.26 7.06
N ASP A 36 -14.24 -5.81 5.80
CA ASP A 36 -14.72 -4.47 5.40
C ASP A 36 -13.83 -3.32 5.89
N LEU A 37 -12.54 -3.59 6.11
CA LEU A 37 -11.53 -2.58 6.44
C LEU A 37 -10.80 -2.11 5.19
N ARG A 38 -10.37 -0.85 5.19
CA ARG A 38 -9.52 -0.27 4.13
C ARG A 38 -8.07 -0.72 4.26
N ALA A 39 -7.28 -0.50 3.21
CA ALA A 39 -5.85 -0.78 3.20
C ALA A 39 -5.06 0.47 2.80
N THR A 40 -4.04 0.80 3.58
CA THR A 40 -2.91 1.62 3.12
C THR A 40 -1.65 0.78 3.20
N ILE A 41 -0.65 1.02 2.36
CA ILE A 41 0.57 0.19 2.31
C ILE A 41 1.76 1.12 2.14
N HIS A 42 2.78 1.02 2.99
CA HIS A 42 4.08 1.61 2.72
C HIS A 42 4.71 0.88 1.53
N ALA A 43 4.87 1.60 0.42
CA ALA A 43 5.45 1.05 -0.79
C ALA A 43 6.15 2.14 -1.61
N GLY A 44 7.23 1.75 -2.27
CA GLY A 44 8.06 2.61 -3.08
C GLY A 44 8.85 3.61 -2.25
N GLU A 45 9.16 3.27 -1.00
CA GLU A 45 10.02 4.05 -0.10
C GLU A 45 11.48 3.60 -0.26
N ALA A 46 11.75 2.33 0.03
CA ALA A 46 13.05 1.68 -0.10
C ALA A 46 13.17 0.85 -1.39
N GLU A 47 12.08 0.25 -1.87
CA GLU A 47 12.02 -0.51 -3.13
C GLU A 47 11.53 0.37 -4.30
N ASP A 48 11.66 -0.12 -5.53
CA ASP A 48 11.23 0.58 -6.74
C ASP A 48 9.70 0.60 -6.96
N SER A 49 9.24 1.14 -8.09
CA SER A 49 7.82 1.28 -8.41
C SER A 49 7.05 -0.04 -8.47
N ARG A 50 7.72 -1.20 -8.57
CA ARG A 50 7.07 -2.51 -8.60
C ARG A 50 6.39 -2.84 -7.27
N SER A 51 6.95 -2.40 -6.14
CA SER A 51 6.29 -2.61 -4.85
C SER A 51 5.00 -1.80 -4.73
N ILE A 52 4.93 -0.62 -5.36
CA ILE A 52 3.69 0.17 -5.44
C ILE A 52 2.64 -0.55 -6.29
N TRP A 53 3.02 -1.07 -7.46
CA TRP A 53 2.11 -1.91 -8.27
C TRP A 53 1.61 -3.12 -7.49
N GLN A 54 2.51 -3.81 -6.78
CA GLN A 54 2.17 -4.94 -5.94
C GLN A 54 1.20 -4.55 -4.81
N ALA A 55 1.40 -3.41 -4.17
CA ALA A 55 0.50 -2.91 -3.14
C ALA A 55 -0.91 -2.64 -3.70
N ILE A 56 -1.01 -2.04 -4.89
CA ILE A 56 -2.27 -1.74 -5.56
C ILE A 56 -2.97 -3.03 -6.00
N GLU A 57 -2.30 -3.84 -6.81
CA GLU A 57 -2.92 -4.97 -7.50
C GLU A 57 -2.99 -6.24 -6.64
N GLY A 58 -1.96 -6.45 -5.81
CA GLY A 58 -1.83 -7.64 -4.96
C GLY A 58 -2.46 -7.48 -3.59
N LEU A 59 -2.29 -6.31 -2.95
CA LEU A 59 -2.80 -6.05 -1.60
C LEU A 59 -4.09 -5.24 -1.59
N GLY A 60 -4.50 -4.66 -2.72
CA GLY A 60 -5.72 -3.85 -2.81
C GLY A 60 -5.62 -2.54 -2.03
N ALA A 61 -4.47 -1.87 -2.08
CA ALA A 61 -4.24 -0.61 -1.39
C ALA A 61 -5.19 0.50 -1.88
N ASP A 62 -5.92 1.13 -0.96
CA ASP A 62 -6.70 2.35 -1.23
C ASP A 62 -5.78 3.60 -1.27
N ARG A 63 -4.66 3.56 -0.53
CA ARG A 63 -3.63 4.62 -0.44
C ARG A 63 -2.23 4.00 -0.32
N ILE A 64 -1.21 4.77 -0.66
CA ILE A 64 0.20 4.38 -0.59
C ILE A 64 0.95 5.29 0.38
N GLY A 65 1.55 4.68 1.40
CA GLY A 65 2.54 5.30 2.28
C GLY A 65 3.82 5.61 1.51
N HIS A 66 4.32 6.84 1.62
CA HIS A 66 5.47 7.38 0.88
C HIS A 66 5.26 7.48 -0.64
N GLY A 67 5.33 6.35 -1.36
CA GLY A 67 5.16 6.30 -2.82
C GLY A 67 6.19 7.08 -3.63
N VAL A 68 7.35 7.43 -3.05
CA VAL A 68 8.31 8.37 -3.66
C VAL A 68 8.90 7.85 -4.98
N ASN A 69 9.06 6.53 -5.11
CA ASN A 69 9.55 5.91 -6.33
C ASN A 69 8.51 5.83 -7.46
N ALA A 70 7.25 6.22 -7.23
CA ALA A 70 6.23 6.29 -8.28
C ALA A 70 6.65 7.22 -9.43
N ALA A 71 7.33 8.31 -9.13
CA ALA A 71 7.77 9.29 -10.12
C ALA A 71 8.74 8.73 -11.18
N LYS A 72 9.34 7.56 -10.93
CA LYS A 72 10.24 6.87 -11.86
C LYS A 72 9.49 6.01 -12.89
N ASP A 73 8.19 5.80 -12.69
CA ASP A 73 7.31 5.02 -13.58
C ASP A 73 6.15 5.90 -14.07
N PRO A 74 6.24 6.46 -15.29
CA PRO A 74 5.19 7.30 -15.85
C PRO A 74 3.83 6.60 -15.96
N LYS A 75 3.79 5.29 -16.19
CA LYS A 75 2.53 4.54 -16.28
C LYS A 75 1.87 4.43 -14.91
N LEU A 76 2.66 4.21 -13.87
CA LEU A 76 2.18 4.21 -12.50
C LEU A 76 1.64 5.58 -12.10
N MET A 77 2.35 6.67 -12.44
CA MET A 77 1.87 8.04 -12.20
C MET A 77 0.53 8.31 -12.87
N ASP A 78 0.36 7.88 -14.12
CA ASP A 78 -0.92 7.98 -14.82
C ASP A 78 -2.01 7.16 -14.13
N TYR A 79 -1.70 5.92 -13.75
CA TYR A 79 -2.64 5.03 -13.06
C TYR A 79 -3.10 5.60 -11.72
N LEU A 80 -2.17 6.08 -10.88
CA LEU A 80 -2.46 6.68 -9.58
C LEU A 80 -3.42 7.87 -9.71
N ARG A 81 -3.17 8.75 -10.69
CA ARG A 81 -4.04 9.90 -10.98
C ARG A 81 -5.42 9.45 -11.44
N ASP A 82 -5.47 8.55 -12.42
CA ASP A 82 -6.73 8.16 -13.08
C ASP A 82 -7.63 7.35 -12.14
N HIS A 83 -7.04 6.58 -11.22
CA HIS A 83 -7.75 5.79 -10.20
C HIS A 83 -7.89 6.52 -8.85
N ARG A 84 -7.36 7.74 -8.74
CA ARG A 84 -7.40 8.58 -7.52
C ARG A 84 -6.84 7.88 -6.27
N ILE A 85 -5.75 7.14 -6.44
CA ILE A 85 -5.05 6.49 -5.32
C ILE A 85 -4.25 7.55 -4.58
N GLY A 86 -4.51 7.68 -3.28
CA GLY A 86 -3.85 8.69 -2.45
C GLY A 86 -2.39 8.35 -2.18
N ILE A 87 -1.51 9.36 -2.24
CA ILE A 87 -0.11 9.26 -1.83
C ILE A 87 0.08 10.01 -0.51
N GLU A 88 0.64 9.34 0.48
CA GLU A 88 0.89 9.86 1.83
C GLU A 88 2.36 10.29 1.95
N SER A 89 2.68 11.47 1.42
CA SER A 89 4.06 11.99 1.42
C SER A 89 4.53 12.43 2.80
N CYS A 90 5.75 12.02 3.17
CA CYS A 90 6.38 12.34 4.45
C CYS A 90 7.73 13.05 4.23
N LEU A 91 7.76 14.39 4.19
CA LEU A 91 8.91 15.17 3.70
C LEU A 91 10.19 15.11 4.55
N THR A 92 10.06 14.94 5.87
CA THR A 92 11.19 14.95 6.82
C THR A 92 11.62 13.53 7.25
N SER A 93 10.78 12.53 6.97
CA SER A 93 10.89 11.15 7.48
C SER A 93 12.28 10.54 7.35
#